data_AF-A0A1E3WD10-F1
#
_entry.id   AF-A0A1E3WD10-F1
#
_cell.length_a   1.000
_cell.length_b   1.000
_cell.length_c   1.000
_cell.angle_alpha   90.00
_cell.angle_beta   90.00
_cell.angle_gamma   90.00
#
_symmetry.space_group_name_H-M   'P 1'
#
loop_
_entity.id
_entity.type
_entity.pdbx_description
1 polymer ?
#
loop_
_entity_poly.entity_id
_entity_poly.type
_entity_poly.pdbx_seq_one_letter_code
_entity_poly.pdbx_strand_id
1 'polypeptide(L)'
;MPPTPIGNPGRAAIEAVLKPAKTKDVYFVASGNGGHIFSETLAEHNRNVAKWRKIEREIRARQAAEAAAAAAAEERGALLPEGEVGLAEVGGPIPLPIRNPVR
;
A
#
# COMPACT_ATOMS: atom_id res chain seq x y z
N MET A 1 4.47 -29.49 -3.78
CA MET A 1 4.15 -28.19 -4.41
C MET A 1 2.81 -28.29 -5.10
N PRO A 2 2.06 -27.19 -5.23
CA PRO A 2 0.87 -27.17 -6.06
C PRO A 2 1.22 -27.50 -7.53
N PRO A 3 0.28 -28.06 -8.30
CA PRO A 3 0.54 -28.53 -9.67
C PRO A 3 0.79 -27.39 -10.67
N THR A 4 0.33 -26.16 -10.38
CA THR A 4 0.51 -24.98 -11.23
C THR A 4 1.02 -23.77 -10.45
N PRO A 5 1.70 -22.79 -11.11
CA PRO A 5 2.06 -21.52 -10.50
C PRO A 5 0.84 -20.72 -10.07
N ILE A 6 0.94 -20.02 -8.93
CA ILE A 6 -0.14 -19.17 -8.40
C ILE A 6 -0.10 -17.75 -9.00
N GLY A 7 1.07 -17.32 -9.49
CA GLY A 7 1.24 -16.01 -10.11
C GLY A 7 2.30 -16.03 -11.20
N ASN A 8 2.55 -14.87 -11.81
CA ASN A 8 3.55 -14.68 -12.85
C ASN A 8 4.90 -14.30 -12.21
N PRO A 9 5.88 -15.22 -12.11
CA PRO A 9 7.16 -14.91 -11.51
C PRO A 9 7.95 -13.92 -12.39
N GLY A 10 8.47 -12.87 -11.78
CA GLY A 10 9.42 -11.96 -12.45
C GLY A 10 10.80 -12.59 -12.61
N ARG A 11 11.67 -11.92 -13.38
CA ARG A 11 13.06 -12.37 -13.63
C ARG A 11 13.83 -12.68 -12.33
N ALA A 12 13.72 -11.79 -11.33
CA ALA A 12 14.40 -11.97 -10.04
C ALA A 12 13.91 -13.21 -9.27
N ALA A 13 12.63 -13.55 -9.37
CA ALA A 13 12.08 -14.74 -8.72
C ALA A 13 12.62 -16.02 -9.37
N ILE A 14 12.73 -16.05 -10.71
CA ILE A 14 13.33 -17.18 -11.44
C ILE A 14 14.82 -17.33 -11.08
N GLU A 15 15.56 -16.22 -11.03
CA GLU A 15 16.98 -16.25 -10.64
C GLU A 15 17.16 -16.76 -9.20
N ALA A 16 16.33 -16.34 -8.25
CA ALA A 16 16.41 -16.80 -6.86
C ALA A 16 16.16 -18.31 -6.73
N VAL A 17 15.31 -18.89 -7.58
CA VAL A 17 15.09 -20.35 -7.62
C VAL A 17 16.30 -21.09 -8.21
N LEU A 18 16.92 -20.54 -9.26
CA LEU A 18 18.09 -21.15 -9.91
C LEU A 18 19.38 -20.97 -9.10
N LYS A 19 19.51 -19.87 -8.37
CA LYS A 19 20.68 -19.48 -7.58
C LYS A 19 20.26 -19.08 -6.16
N PRO A 20 19.85 -20.05 -5.31
CA PRO A 20 19.43 -19.72 -3.96
C PRO A 20 20.60 -19.25 -3.10
N ALA A 21 20.31 -18.36 -2.14
CA ALA A 21 21.27 -17.97 -1.13
C ALA A 21 21.59 -19.18 -0.22
N LYS A 22 22.87 -19.42 0.06
CA LYS A 22 23.31 -20.51 0.94
C LYS A 22 23.15 -20.09 2.40
N THR A 23 21.96 -20.34 2.96
CA THR A 23 21.61 -20.07 4.35
C THR A 23 20.89 -21.28 4.95
N LYS A 24 20.81 -21.35 6.28
CA LYS A 24 20.07 -22.41 7.00
C LYS A 24 18.73 -21.90 7.54
N ASP A 25 18.34 -20.69 7.18
CA ASP A 25 17.12 -20.07 7.64
C ASP A 25 15.89 -20.80 7.09
N VAL A 26 15.03 -21.26 7.99
CA VAL A 26 13.80 -21.99 7.65
C VAL A 26 12.54 -21.18 7.96
N TYR A 27 12.66 -20.12 8.75
CA TYR A 27 11.55 -19.24 9.11
C TYR A 27 11.85 -17.79 8.73
N PHE A 28 10.82 -17.05 8.34
CA PHE A 28 10.92 -15.62 8.10
C PHE A 28 9.67 -14.89 8.62
N VAL A 29 9.83 -13.62 9.03
CA VAL A 29 8.72 -12.75 9.45
C VAL A 29 8.96 -11.32 8.99
N ALA A 30 7.89 -10.56 8.75
CA ALA A 30 7.98 -9.14 8.38
C ALA A 30 8.58 -8.29 9.51
N SER A 31 9.43 -7.33 9.15
CA SER A 31 10.22 -6.55 10.12
C SER A 31 9.55 -5.27 10.63
N GLY A 32 8.46 -4.80 10.02
CA GLY A 32 7.89 -3.46 10.29
C GLY A 32 8.22 -2.44 9.20
N ASN A 33 9.42 -2.51 8.63
CA ASN A 33 9.99 -1.50 7.74
C ASN A 33 10.00 -1.92 6.25
N GLY A 34 9.11 -2.83 5.86
CA GLY A 34 9.07 -3.37 4.49
C GLY A 34 10.14 -4.44 4.17
N GLY A 35 10.82 -4.97 5.18
CA GLY A 35 11.78 -6.07 5.02
C GLY A 35 11.35 -7.37 5.72
N HIS A 36 12.26 -8.34 5.74
CA HIS A 36 12.07 -9.65 6.38
C HIS A 36 13.22 -9.96 7.35
N ILE A 37 12.88 -10.61 8.45
CA ILE A 37 13.82 -11.18 9.42
C ILE A 37 13.80 -12.69 9.23
N PHE A 38 14.98 -13.28 8.98
CA PHE A 38 15.18 -14.72 8.81
C PHE A 38 15.62 -15.36 10.13
N SER A 39 15.29 -16.64 10.35
CA SER A 39 15.65 -17.37 11.56
C SER A 39 15.77 -18.87 11.28
N GLU A 40 16.76 -19.51 11.91
CA GLU A 40 16.98 -20.97 11.82
C GLU A 40 16.07 -21.75 12.79
N THR A 41 15.68 -21.14 13.91
CA THR A 41 14.92 -21.83 14.96
C THR A 41 13.50 -21.29 15.14
N LEU A 42 12.58 -22.19 15.52
CA LEU A 42 11.19 -21.82 15.85
C LEU A 42 11.12 -20.85 17.04
N ALA A 43 12.01 -21.01 18.02
CA ALA A 43 12.06 -20.14 19.19
C ALA A 43 12.41 -18.69 18.82
N GLU A 44 13.38 -18.49 17.92
CA GLU A 44 13.72 -17.17 17.37
C GLU A 44 12.57 -16.59 16.55
N HIS A 45 11.99 -17.40 15.68
CA HIS A 45 10.83 -17.00 14.88
C HIS A 45 9.69 -16.49 15.75
N ASN A 46 9.33 -17.21 16.83
CA ASN A 46 8.25 -16.82 17.74
C ASN A 46 8.51 -15.49 18.45
N ARG A 47 9.77 -15.22 18.84
CA ARG A 47 10.16 -13.92 19.41
C ARG A 47 9.98 -12.79 18.39
N ASN A 48 10.34 -13.04 17.14
CA ASN A 48 10.22 -12.05 16.07
C ASN A 48 8.75 -11.82 15.69
N VAL A 49 7.90 -12.86 15.68
CA VAL A 49 6.43 -12.75 15.52
C VAL A 49 5.81 -11.92 16.64
N ALA A 50 6.22 -12.13 17.89
CA ALA A 50 5.70 -11.35 19.01
C ALA A 50 6.03 -9.84 18.87
N LYS A 51 7.22 -9.50 18.35
CA LYS A 51 7.60 -8.12 18.02
C LYS A 51 6.76 -7.56 16.87
N TRP A 52 6.64 -8.30 15.76
CA TRP A 52 5.85 -7.89 14.60
C TRP A 52 4.39 -7.62 14.96
N ARG A 53 3.75 -8.50 15.74
CA ARG A 53 2.35 -8.33 16.17
C ARG A 53 2.11 -7.07 17.00
N LYS A 54 3.12 -6.58 17.74
CA LYS A 54 3.00 -5.29 18.47
C LYS A 54 2.93 -4.13 17.48
N ILE A 55 3.88 -4.09 16.54
CA ILE A 55 3.97 -3.08 15.49
C ILE A 55 2.69 -3.10 14.62
N GLU A 56 2.20 -4.29 14.25
CA GLU A 56 0.99 -4.44 13.46
C GLU A 56 -0.24 -3.80 14.14
N ARG A 57 -0.40 -3.98 15.46
CA ARG A 57 -1.50 -3.37 16.20
C ARG A 57 -1.40 -1.86 16.23
N GLU A 58 -0.20 -1.31 16.40
CA GLU A 58 0.04 0.13 16.40
C GLU A 58 -0.26 0.75 15.02
N ILE A 59 0.23 0.11 13.95
CA ILE A 59 -0.06 0.53 12.56
C ILE A 59 -1.55 0.47 12.30
N ARG A 60 -2.23 -0.62 12.67
CA ARG A 60 -3.68 -0.77 12.48
C ARG A 60 -4.47 0.27 13.27
N ALA A 61 -4.08 0.57 14.50
CA ALA A 61 -4.72 1.61 15.31
C ALA A 61 -4.56 3.00 14.68
N ARG A 62 -3.36 3.32 14.17
CA ARG A 62 -3.11 4.57 13.43
C ARG A 62 -3.94 4.65 12.16
N GLN A 63 -3.96 3.58 11.36
CA GLN A 63 -4.76 3.51 10.13
C GLN A 63 -6.25 3.63 10.42
N ALA A 64 -6.75 3.04 11.50
CA ALA A 64 -8.14 3.18 11.92
C ALA A 64 -8.47 4.62 12.33
N ALA A 65 -7.58 5.29 13.07
CA ALA A 65 -7.75 6.70 13.43
C ALA A 65 -7.71 7.61 12.21
N GLU A 66 -6.80 7.36 11.26
CA GLU A 66 -6.70 8.10 10.01
C GLU A 66 -7.91 7.87 9.10
N ALA A 67 -8.39 6.63 8.99
CA ALA A 67 -9.61 6.30 8.26
C ALA A 67 -10.85 6.94 8.91
N ALA A 68 -10.95 6.97 10.24
CA ALA A 68 -12.02 7.66 10.94
C ALA A 68 -11.98 9.17 10.72
N ALA A 69 -10.78 9.78 10.70
CA ALA A 69 -10.61 11.18 10.39
C ALA A 69 -10.97 11.50 8.92
N ALA A 70 -10.59 10.63 7.98
CA ALA A 70 -10.95 10.74 6.57
C ALA A 70 -12.48 10.62 6.36
N ALA A 71 -13.13 9.65 7.01
CA ALA A 71 -14.58 9.49 6.97
C ALA A 71 -15.33 10.70 7.57
N ALA A 72 -14.85 11.25 8.68
CA ALA A 72 -15.44 12.46 9.28
C ALA A 72 -15.23 13.72 8.41
N ALA A 73 -14.13 13.78 7.64
CA ALA A 73 -13.90 14.86 6.67
C ALA A 73 -14.81 14.72 5.43
N GLU A 74 -15.08 13.50 4.99
CA GLU A 74 -16.05 13.19 3.93
C GLU A 74 -17.48 13.57 4.35
N GLU A 75 -17.89 13.23 5.56
CA GLU A 75 -19.22 13.55 6.11
C GLU A 75 -19.42 15.07 6.29
N ARG A 76 -18.35 15.81 6.66
CA ARG A 76 -18.37 17.29 6.73
C ARG A 76 -18.31 17.96 5.36
N GLY A 77 -17.80 17.28 4.33
CA GLY A 77 -17.82 17.75 2.95
C GLY A 77 -19.18 17.60 2.26
N ALA A 78 -20.10 16.80 2.82
CA ALA A 78 -21.42 16.53 2.27
C ALA A 78 -22.52 17.52 2.74
N LEU A 79 -22.25 18.39 3.71
CA LEU A 79 -23.21 19.39 4.20
C LEU A 79 -22.96 20.75 3.52
N LEU A 80 -23.19 20.83 2.21
CA LEU A 80 -23.40 22.13 1.56
C LEU A 80 -24.80 22.62 1.97
N PRO A 81 -24.94 23.82 2.56
CA PRO A 81 -26.28 24.38 2.80
C PRO A 81 -26.94 24.66 1.45
N GLU A 82 -28.04 23.97 1.18
CA GLU A 82 -28.90 24.26 0.03
C GLU A 82 -29.54 25.63 0.25
N GLY A 83 -29.00 26.67 -0.39
CA GLY A 83 -29.55 28.01 -0.27
C GLY A 83 -28.66 29.10 -0.86
N GLU A 84 -28.64 29.21 -2.18
CA GLU A 84 -29.06 30.41 -2.93
C GLU A 84 -28.64 30.31 -4.40
N VAL A 85 -29.63 30.34 -5.27
CA VAL A 85 -29.51 30.39 -6.72
C VAL A 85 -29.05 31.77 -7.16
N GLY A 86 -27.76 31.90 -7.48
CA GLY A 86 -27.19 33.08 -8.16
C GLY A 86 -26.94 32.79 -9.63
N LEU A 87 -27.90 33.12 -10.49
CA LEU A 87 -27.75 33.16 -11.94
C LEU A 87 -26.64 34.15 -12.33
N ALA A 88 -25.55 33.68 -12.93
CA ALA A 88 -24.65 34.51 -13.71
C ALA A 88 -24.21 33.74 -14.96
N GLU A 89 -24.86 34.06 -16.09
CA GLU A 89 -24.37 33.75 -17.42
C GLU A 89 -22.95 34.29 -17.59
N VAL A 90 -21.99 33.45 -18.00
CA VAL A 90 -20.90 33.91 -18.86
C VAL A 90 -20.54 32.80 -19.84
N GLY A 91 -21.22 32.80 -20.99
CA GLY A 91 -20.77 32.09 -22.18
C GLY A 91 -19.54 32.79 -22.77
N GLY A 92 -18.43 32.06 -22.85
CA GLY A 92 -17.25 32.44 -23.62
C GLY A 92 -16.52 31.19 -24.13
N PRO A 93 -16.03 31.17 -25.38
CA PRO A 93 -15.42 29.98 -25.97
C PRO A 93 -14.10 29.61 -25.28
N ILE A 94 -14.01 28.37 -24.79
CA ILE A 94 -12.82 27.78 -24.19
C ILE A 94 -11.72 27.72 -25.28
N PRO A 95 -10.54 28.36 -25.10
CA PRO A 95 -9.45 28.22 -26.05
C PRO A 95 -8.82 26.82 -25.96
N LEU A 96 -8.66 26.17 -27.11
CA LEU A 96 -7.97 24.88 -27.23
C LEU A 96 -6.44 25.05 -27.10
N PRO A 97 -5.73 24.09 -26.47
CA PRO A 97 -4.27 24.15 -26.36
C PRO A 97 -3.59 23.92 -27.72
N ILE A 98 -2.75 24.87 -28.12
CA ILE A 98 -1.97 24.82 -29.36
C ILE A 98 -0.85 23.78 -29.19
N ARG A 99 -0.87 22.70 -29.99
CA ARG A 99 0.26 21.76 -30.11
C ARG A 99 1.41 22.44 -30.86
N ASN A 100 2.53 22.63 -30.19
CA ASN A 100 3.79 23.06 -30.80
C ASN A 100 4.42 21.90 -31.59
N PRO A 101 4.67 22.00 -32.91
CA PRO A 101 5.43 20.98 -33.62
C PRO A 101 6.91 21.15 -33.32
N VAL A 102 7.52 20.13 -32.70
CA VAL A 102 8.97 20.06 -32.50
C VAL A 102 9.64 20.00 -33.88
N ARG A 103 10.62 20.88 -34.08
CA ARG A 103 11.48 20.97 -35.28
C ARG A 103 12.56 19.90 -35.25
#